data_AF-A0AAV1HKS7-F1
#
_entry.id   AF-A0AAV1HKS7-F1
#
_cell.length_a   1.000
_cell.length_b   1.000
_cell.length_c   1.000
_cell.angle_alpha   90.00
_cell.angle_beta   90.00
_cell.angle_gamma   90.00
#
_symmetry.space_group_name_H-M   'P 1'
#
loop_
_entity.id
_entity.type
_entity.pdbx_description
1 polymer ?
#
loop_
_entity_poly.entity_id
_entity_poly.type
_entity_poly.pdbx_seq_one_letter_code
_entity_poly.pdbx_strand_id
1 'polypeptide(L)'
;MSDNSSSSSDSLLHRNHSSVSLPFSVCFIARPSSFMYFAYFITQILLILPLCILILHQGFQRWQQQRSNAAAASMSNLDCFTYHIVIIELIGVLGLSLCSTAVFTLHVRTFWAGYCLFAFTWYGELFMNILTCVERFLAVIHPVTYLTLRSERGIRIRNVSIGCVWMFSLGEVGLLTTSISAQMDIVVLTSCLVIISFCSLSVLSVLIRPGPGNQGGDRKSVSQSKQKAFFTISLILVVLSLRCVWNLTWTFLFVSKANQCLVMGCGVWLNLPTSLVLPVLFLQRSGISGFGKTTK
;
A
#
# COMPACT_ATOMS: atom_id res chain seq x y z
N MET A 1 -27.43 70.29 -22.47
CA MET A 1 -26.08 69.69 -22.43
C MET A 1 -26.14 68.65 -21.34
N SER A 2 -26.08 67.39 -21.74
CA SER A 2 -26.37 66.24 -20.89
C SER A 2 -25.05 65.61 -20.45
N ASP A 3 -24.89 65.46 -19.14
CA ASP A 3 -23.74 64.80 -18.51
C ASP A 3 -23.75 63.30 -18.83
N ASN A 4 -22.71 62.83 -19.53
CA ASN A 4 -22.45 61.42 -19.77
C ASN A 4 -21.21 61.00 -18.97
N SER A 5 -21.45 60.52 -17.75
CA SER A 5 -20.49 59.78 -16.95
C SER A 5 -20.73 58.29 -17.11
N SER A 6 -19.98 57.61 -18.00
CA SER A 6 -19.95 56.16 -18.07
C SER A 6 -18.79 55.61 -17.25
N SER A 7 -19.12 55.13 -16.05
CA SER A 7 -18.23 54.40 -15.15
C SER A 7 -17.98 52.98 -15.63
N SER A 8 -16.72 52.59 -15.49
CA SER A 8 -16.11 51.28 -15.61
C SER A 8 -16.97 50.12 -15.10
N SER A 9 -17.10 49.07 -15.90
CA SER A 9 -17.50 47.74 -15.43
C SER A 9 -16.44 46.74 -15.87
N ASP A 10 -15.41 46.60 -15.04
CA ASP A 10 -14.48 45.48 -15.05
C ASP A 10 -15.27 44.20 -14.82
N SER A 11 -15.70 43.57 -15.90
CA SER A 11 -16.18 42.19 -15.89
C SER A 11 -14.96 41.26 -15.85
N LEU A 12 -14.36 41.19 -14.65
CA LEU A 12 -13.43 40.15 -14.24
C LEU A 12 -14.03 38.77 -14.56
N LEU A 13 -13.53 38.17 -15.64
CA LEU A 13 -13.30 36.74 -15.83
C LEU A 13 -14.22 35.80 -15.02
N HIS A 14 -15.53 35.85 -15.27
CA HIS A 14 -16.38 34.71 -14.95
C HIS A 14 -16.17 33.66 -16.05
N ARG A 15 -15.00 32.99 -15.98
CA ARG A 15 -14.72 31.81 -16.77
C ARG A 15 -15.65 30.73 -16.25
N ASN A 16 -16.77 30.52 -16.94
CA ASN A 16 -17.70 29.41 -16.74
C ASN A 16 -16.95 28.09 -16.94
N HIS A 17 -16.25 27.64 -15.90
CA HIS A 17 -15.78 26.28 -15.76
C HIS A 17 -16.96 25.45 -15.25
N SER A 18 -17.81 25.01 -16.17
CA SER A 18 -18.63 23.80 -15.99
C SER A 18 -17.72 22.56 -16.05
N SER A 19 -16.62 22.59 -15.29
CA SER A 19 -15.81 21.40 -15.02
C SER A 19 -16.47 20.69 -13.87
N VAL A 20 -16.77 19.41 -14.07
CA VAL A 20 -17.06 18.43 -13.02
C VAL A 20 -15.93 18.54 -11.98
N SER A 21 -16.11 19.41 -10.99
CA SER A 21 -15.17 19.59 -9.91
C SER A 21 -15.35 18.38 -9.02
N LEU A 22 -14.50 17.37 -9.20
CA LEU A 22 -14.47 16.25 -8.27
C LEU A 22 -14.29 16.83 -6.85
N PRO A 23 -15.12 16.44 -5.87
CA PRO A 23 -14.98 16.88 -4.48
C PRO A 23 -13.55 16.69 -3.93
N PHE A 24 -12.84 15.69 -4.47
CA PHE A 24 -11.46 15.37 -4.17
C PHE A 24 -10.44 16.46 -4.56
N SER A 25 -10.60 17.12 -5.71
CA SER A 25 -9.64 18.14 -6.17
C SER A 25 -9.70 19.41 -5.31
N VAL A 26 -10.89 19.75 -4.80
CA VAL A 26 -11.09 20.87 -3.87
C VAL A 26 -10.32 20.63 -2.57
N CYS A 27 -10.39 19.42 -2.03
CA CYS A 27 -9.66 19.05 -0.81
C CYS A 27 -8.14 19.02 -1.00
N PHE A 28 -7.66 18.75 -2.21
CA PHE A 28 -6.23 18.78 -2.51
C PHE A 28 -5.67 20.21 -2.54
N ILE A 29 -6.49 21.19 -2.93
CA ILE A 29 -6.11 22.62 -3.04
C ILE A 29 -6.32 23.37 -1.71
N ALA A 30 -7.28 22.95 -0.89
CA ALA A 30 -7.60 23.61 0.37
C ALA A 30 -6.39 23.70 1.33
N ARG A 31 -6.16 24.89 1.90
CA ARG A 31 -4.94 25.26 2.66
C ARG A 31 -4.44 24.28 3.73
N PRO A 32 -5.27 23.69 4.62
CA PRO A 32 -4.74 22.75 5.61
C PRO A 32 -4.41 21.38 5.00
N SER A 33 -5.25 20.91 4.08
CA SER A 33 -5.10 19.59 3.46
C SER A 33 -3.95 19.57 2.45
N SER A 34 -3.73 20.65 1.68
CA SER A 34 -2.62 20.74 0.73
C SER A 34 -1.26 20.60 1.40
N PHE A 35 -1.07 21.20 2.59
CA PHE A 35 0.14 21.02 3.38
C PHE A 35 0.32 19.57 3.84
N MET A 36 -0.77 18.91 4.30
CA MET A 36 -0.72 17.49 4.69
C MET A 36 -0.33 16.60 3.50
N TYR A 37 -0.88 16.83 2.31
CA TYR A 37 -0.54 16.08 1.10
C TYR A 37 0.91 16.32 0.66
N PHE A 38 1.38 17.56 0.73
CA PHE A 38 2.75 17.90 0.36
C PHE A 38 3.76 17.30 1.32
N ALA A 39 3.51 17.36 2.63
CA ALA A 39 4.33 16.71 3.64
C ALA A 39 4.33 15.19 3.48
N TYR A 40 3.19 14.58 3.19
CA TYR A 40 3.10 13.15 2.86
C TYR A 40 3.93 12.80 1.62
N PHE A 41 3.82 13.61 0.55
CA PHE A 41 4.58 13.41 -0.68
C PHE A 41 6.10 13.47 -0.44
N ILE A 42 6.58 14.48 0.28
CA ILE A 42 7.98 14.60 0.67
C ILE A 42 8.40 13.36 1.47
N THR A 43 7.57 12.94 2.43
CA THR A 43 7.86 11.76 3.26
C THR A 43 7.94 10.49 2.42
N GLN A 44 7.03 10.30 1.45
CA GLN A 44 7.06 9.15 0.54
C GLN A 44 8.30 9.16 -0.34
N ILE A 45 8.68 10.30 -0.92
CA ILE A 45 9.91 10.36 -1.73
C ILE A 45 11.13 10.08 -0.87
N LEU A 46 11.24 10.71 0.30
CA LEU A 46 12.44 10.58 1.13
C LEU A 46 12.57 9.19 1.78
N LEU A 47 11.47 8.50 2.08
CA LEU A 47 11.50 7.19 2.72
C LEU A 47 11.38 6.04 1.72
N ILE A 48 10.37 6.06 0.86
CA ILE A 48 10.08 4.92 -0.04
C ILE A 48 11.07 4.86 -1.18
N LEU A 49 11.42 5.98 -1.82
CA LEU A 49 12.30 5.93 -3.00
C LEU A 49 13.67 5.30 -2.68
N PRO A 50 14.39 5.70 -1.60
CA PRO A 50 15.64 5.05 -1.24
C PRO A 50 15.47 3.57 -0.88
N LEU A 51 14.38 3.21 -0.19
CA LEU A 51 14.09 1.81 0.17
C LEU A 51 13.84 0.96 -1.08
N CYS A 52 13.04 1.45 -2.02
CA CYS A 52 12.77 0.78 -3.30
C CYS A 52 14.05 0.61 -4.12
N ILE A 53 14.88 1.65 -4.24
CA ILE A 53 16.16 1.58 -4.94
C ILE A 53 17.06 0.53 -4.29
N LEU A 54 17.14 0.52 -2.95
CA LEU A 54 17.98 -0.42 -2.21
C LEU A 54 17.51 -1.88 -2.41
N ILE A 55 16.20 -2.14 -2.36
CA ILE A 55 15.64 -3.47 -2.60
C ILE A 55 15.89 -3.93 -4.04
N LEU A 56 15.66 -3.05 -5.02
CA LEU A 56 15.93 -3.36 -6.43
C LEU A 56 17.41 -3.62 -6.69
N HIS A 57 18.29 -2.81 -6.09
CA HIS A 57 19.73 -2.98 -6.21
C HIS A 57 20.18 -4.32 -5.61
N GLN A 58 19.70 -4.68 -4.42
CA GLN A 58 19.99 -6.00 -3.83
C GLN A 58 19.43 -7.15 -4.66
N GLY A 59 18.23 -6.99 -5.20
CA GLY A 59 17.62 -7.96 -6.09
C GLY A 59 18.44 -8.17 -7.36
N PHE A 60 18.90 -7.08 -7.95
CA PHE A 60 19.76 -7.09 -9.11
C PHE A 60 21.12 -7.74 -8.82
N GLN A 61 21.75 -7.39 -7.70
CA GLN A 61 23.01 -8.02 -7.26
C GLN A 61 22.85 -9.53 -7.06
N ARG A 62 21.79 -9.96 -6.39
CA ARG A 62 21.49 -11.39 -6.19
C ARG A 62 21.23 -12.10 -7.51
N TRP A 63 20.46 -11.48 -8.40
CA TRP A 63 20.21 -12.02 -9.73
C TRP A 63 21.51 -12.17 -10.52
N GLN A 64 22.41 -11.18 -10.46
CA GLN A 64 23.71 -11.24 -11.13
C GLN A 64 24.61 -12.34 -10.56
N GLN A 65 24.62 -12.53 -9.24
CA GLN A 65 25.33 -13.62 -8.55
C GLN A 65 24.74 -15.01 -8.88
N GLN A 66 23.42 -15.11 -8.98
CA GLN A 66 22.74 -16.36 -9.38
C GLN A 66 22.98 -16.71 -10.84
N ARG A 67 23.09 -15.71 -11.72
CA ARG A 67 23.42 -15.92 -13.13
C ARG A 67 24.84 -16.44 -13.33
N SER A 68 25.75 -16.15 -12.40
CA SER A 68 27.12 -16.68 -12.41
C SER A 68 27.22 -18.07 -11.76
N ASN A 69 26.29 -18.44 -10.89
CA ASN A 69 26.20 -19.76 -10.24
C ASN A 69 24.91 -20.49 -10.67
N ALA A 70 24.96 -21.18 -11.81
CA ALA A 70 23.81 -21.79 -12.51
C ALA A 70 22.98 -22.84 -11.71
N ALA A 71 23.36 -23.19 -10.47
CA ALA A 71 22.74 -24.25 -9.68
C ALA A 71 21.73 -23.77 -8.61
N ALA A 72 21.55 -22.46 -8.39
CA ALA A 72 20.74 -21.93 -7.29
C ALA A 72 19.52 -21.12 -7.76
N ALA A 73 18.76 -21.65 -8.71
CA ALA A 73 17.54 -21.02 -9.22
C ALA A 73 16.33 -21.33 -8.33
N SER A 74 16.30 -20.76 -7.12
CA SER A 74 15.02 -20.55 -6.44
C SER A 74 15.04 -19.16 -5.81
N MET A 75 14.47 -18.16 -6.50
CA MET A 75 14.09 -16.93 -5.80
C MET A 75 13.19 -17.32 -4.63
N SER A 76 13.46 -16.77 -3.44
CA SER A 76 12.64 -17.10 -2.30
C SER A 76 11.26 -16.48 -2.55
N ASN A 77 10.22 -17.28 -2.37
CA ASN A 77 8.84 -16.98 -2.76
C ASN A 77 8.26 -15.66 -2.20
N LEU A 78 8.78 -15.19 -1.06
CA LEU A 78 8.40 -13.91 -0.44
C LEU A 78 9.01 -12.71 -1.17
N ASP A 79 10.11 -12.91 -1.89
CA ASP A 79 10.82 -11.86 -2.63
C ASP A 79 9.98 -11.41 -3.83
N CYS A 80 9.23 -12.33 -4.47
CA CYS A 80 8.37 -12.02 -5.63
C CYS A 80 7.30 -10.97 -5.29
N PHE A 81 6.50 -11.18 -4.24
CA PHE A 81 5.51 -10.20 -3.79
C PHE A 81 6.15 -8.89 -3.37
N THR A 82 7.33 -8.94 -2.76
CA THR A 82 8.08 -7.73 -2.37
C THR A 82 8.45 -6.89 -3.59
N TYR A 83 8.94 -7.50 -4.68
CA TYR A 83 9.25 -6.75 -5.92
C TYR A 83 8.00 -6.14 -6.55
N HIS A 84 6.89 -6.88 -6.60
CA HIS A 84 5.65 -6.33 -7.14
C HIS A 84 5.11 -5.17 -6.31
N ILE A 85 5.19 -5.24 -4.97
CA ILE A 85 4.86 -4.12 -4.10
C ILE A 85 5.80 -2.93 -4.36
N VAL A 86 7.10 -3.15 -4.48
CA VAL A 86 8.07 -2.08 -4.81
C VAL A 86 7.72 -1.41 -6.14
N ILE A 87 7.35 -2.18 -7.17
CA ILE A 87 6.91 -1.64 -8.46
C ILE A 87 5.63 -0.82 -8.30
N ILE A 88 4.65 -1.33 -7.55
CA ILE A 88 3.39 -0.63 -7.26
C ILE A 88 3.67 0.69 -6.53
N GLU A 89 4.51 0.68 -5.50
CA GLU A 89 4.90 1.89 -4.76
C GLU A 89 5.62 2.93 -5.65
N LEU A 90 6.49 2.49 -6.55
CA LEU A 90 7.13 3.40 -7.53
C LEU A 90 6.11 4.04 -8.47
N ILE A 91 5.10 3.28 -8.92
CA ILE A 91 3.97 3.82 -9.69
C ILE A 91 3.19 4.83 -8.86
N GLY A 92 3.02 4.58 -7.56
CA GLY A 92 2.39 5.51 -6.61
C GLY A 92 3.14 6.83 -6.49
N VAL A 93 4.46 6.78 -6.32
CA VAL A 93 5.33 7.96 -6.28
C VAL A 93 5.22 8.76 -7.58
N LEU A 94 5.19 8.09 -8.74
CA LEU A 94 4.95 8.73 -10.04
C LEU A 94 3.55 9.36 -10.12
N GLY A 95 2.51 8.68 -9.63
CA GLY A 95 1.15 9.24 -9.57
C GLY A 95 1.08 10.53 -8.75
N LEU A 96 1.71 10.52 -7.57
CA LEU A 96 1.77 11.69 -6.69
C LEU A 96 2.57 12.86 -7.28
N SER A 97 3.66 12.58 -8.00
CA SER A 97 4.45 13.63 -8.65
C SER A 97 3.68 14.26 -9.82
N LEU A 98 2.91 13.48 -10.57
CA LEU A 98 2.00 13.99 -11.60
C LEU A 98 0.87 14.83 -10.99
N CYS A 99 0.24 14.37 -9.90
CA CYS A 99 -0.78 15.15 -9.18
C CYS A 99 -0.21 16.50 -8.73
N SER A 100 0.97 16.51 -8.12
CA SER A 100 1.63 17.73 -7.64
C SER A 100 1.94 18.68 -8.80
N THR A 101 2.54 18.16 -9.88
CA THR A 101 2.84 18.95 -11.09
C THR A 101 1.57 19.53 -11.72
N ALA A 102 0.48 18.76 -11.73
CA ALA A 102 -0.80 19.21 -12.25
C ALA A 102 -1.42 20.35 -11.44
N VAL A 103 -1.24 20.34 -10.11
CA VAL A 103 -1.67 21.44 -9.23
C VAL A 103 -0.89 22.72 -9.54
N PHE A 104 0.43 22.63 -9.74
CA PHE A 104 1.26 23.79 -10.09
C PHE A 104 0.98 24.34 -11.50
N THR A 105 0.71 23.45 -12.45
CA THR A 105 0.47 23.81 -13.86
C THR A 105 -1.01 24.04 -14.19
N LEU A 106 -1.91 23.81 -13.23
CA LEU A 106 -3.37 23.88 -13.39
C LEU A 106 -3.94 23.00 -14.53
N HIS A 107 -3.24 21.92 -14.89
CA HIS A 107 -3.65 21.01 -15.96
C HIS A 107 -4.50 19.84 -15.43
N VAL A 108 -5.81 19.93 -15.64
CA VAL A 108 -6.81 18.92 -15.18
C VAL A 108 -6.53 17.51 -15.70
N ARG A 109 -6.09 17.37 -16.96
CA ARG A 109 -5.79 16.05 -17.55
C ARG A 109 -4.62 15.35 -16.85
N THR A 110 -3.58 16.11 -16.51
CA THR A 110 -2.42 15.60 -15.77
C THR A 110 -2.82 15.20 -14.35
N PHE A 111 -3.70 15.97 -13.71
CA PHE A 111 -4.21 15.64 -12.38
C PHE A 111 -4.99 14.32 -12.41
N TRP A 112 -5.86 14.15 -13.41
CA TRP A 112 -6.62 12.92 -13.58
C TRP A 112 -5.71 11.70 -13.80
N ALA A 113 -4.69 11.83 -14.66
CA ALA A 113 -3.72 10.76 -14.88
C ALA A 113 -2.97 10.39 -13.59
N GLY A 114 -2.52 11.38 -12.82
CA GLY A 114 -1.88 11.15 -11.51
C GLY A 114 -2.83 10.47 -10.52
N TYR A 115 -4.09 10.89 -10.48
CA TYR A 115 -5.12 10.29 -9.62
C TYR A 115 -5.39 8.83 -9.99
N CYS A 116 -5.48 8.50 -11.27
CA CYS A 116 -5.63 7.11 -11.73
C CYS A 116 -4.45 6.23 -11.32
N LEU A 117 -3.20 6.72 -11.42
CA LEU A 117 -2.02 5.98 -10.96
C LEU A 117 -2.00 5.81 -9.44
N PHE A 118 -2.41 6.84 -8.69
CA PHE A 118 -2.54 6.76 -7.25
C PHE A 118 -3.59 5.73 -6.83
N ALA A 119 -4.76 5.75 -7.47
CA ALA A 119 -5.81 4.75 -7.21
C ALA A 119 -5.40 3.34 -7.64
N PHE A 120 -4.70 3.19 -8.77
CA PHE A 120 -4.12 1.90 -9.17
C PHE A 120 -3.20 1.35 -8.06
N THR A 121 -2.31 2.21 -7.56
CA THR A 121 -1.37 1.86 -6.49
C THR A 121 -2.09 1.43 -5.24
N TRP A 122 -3.13 2.18 -4.88
CA TRP A 122 -3.96 1.94 -3.72
C TRP A 122 -4.54 0.51 -3.69
N TYR A 123 -5.23 0.11 -4.76
CA TYR A 123 -5.82 -1.23 -4.86
C TYR A 123 -4.76 -2.31 -4.97
N GLY A 124 -3.70 -2.06 -5.76
CA GLY A 124 -2.60 -3.01 -5.92
C GLY A 124 -1.92 -3.34 -4.59
N GLU A 125 -1.63 -2.31 -3.80
CA GLU A 125 -1.03 -2.46 -2.46
C GLU A 125 -1.96 -3.23 -1.51
N LEU A 126 -3.26 -2.89 -1.50
CA LEU A 126 -4.26 -3.57 -0.67
C LEU A 126 -4.32 -5.08 -0.99
N PHE A 127 -4.46 -5.44 -2.26
CA PHE A 127 -4.56 -6.84 -2.67
C PHE A 127 -3.26 -7.62 -2.46
N MET A 128 -2.10 -7.01 -2.72
CA MET A 128 -0.80 -7.66 -2.45
C MET A 128 -0.58 -7.92 -0.95
N ASN A 129 -1.02 -7.01 -0.10
CA ASN A 129 -1.00 -7.22 1.35
C ASN A 129 -1.91 -8.38 1.78
N ILE A 130 -3.08 -8.54 1.14
CA ILE A 130 -3.97 -9.67 1.40
C ILE A 130 -3.35 -10.99 0.96
N LEU A 131 -2.75 -11.05 -0.24
CA LEU A 131 -2.02 -12.24 -0.70
C LEU A 131 -0.89 -12.60 0.26
N THR A 132 -0.15 -11.60 0.74
CA THR A 132 0.90 -11.77 1.75
C THR A 132 0.33 -12.30 3.07
N CYS A 133 -0.83 -11.80 3.50
CA CYS A 133 -1.54 -12.24 4.70
C CYS A 133 -1.96 -13.72 4.60
N VAL A 134 -2.58 -14.09 3.47
CA VAL A 134 -2.98 -15.47 3.18
C VAL A 134 -1.77 -16.40 3.12
N GLU A 135 -0.66 -15.98 2.50
CA GLU A 135 0.56 -16.79 2.47
C GLU A 135 1.11 -17.06 3.87
N ARG A 136 1.14 -16.04 4.74
CA ARG A 136 1.59 -16.21 6.15
C ARG A 136 0.63 -17.09 6.94
N PHE A 137 -0.67 -16.96 6.72
CA PHE A 137 -1.68 -17.84 7.29
C PHE A 137 -1.43 -19.30 6.89
N LEU A 138 -1.21 -19.57 5.60
CA LEU A 138 -0.89 -20.92 5.11
C LEU A 138 0.40 -21.45 5.72
N ALA A 139 1.43 -20.61 5.85
CA ALA A 139 2.71 -21.02 6.43
C ALA A 139 2.59 -21.47 7.90
N VAL A 140 1.70 -20.85 8.68
CA VAL A 140 1.50 -21.15 10.11
C VAL A 140 0.51 -22.27 10.34
N ILE A 141 -0.64 -22.23 9.66
CA ILE A 141 -1.77 -23.15 9.92
C ILE A 141 -1.67 -24.43 9.09
N HIS A 142 -1.22 -24.33 7.84
CA HIS A 142 -1.19 -25.43 6.88
C HIS A 142 0.20 -25.57 6.24
N PRO A 143 1.23 -25.94 7.02
CA PRO A 143 2.62 -25.96 6.55
C PRO A 143 2.83 -26.91 5.36
N VAL A 144 2.08 -28.01 5.28
CA VAL A 144 2.13 -28.95 4.14
C VAL A 144 1.67 -28.27 2.85
N THR A 145 0.53 -27.56 2.89
CA THR A 145 0.03 -26.77 1.75
C THR A 145 1.00 -25.67 1.37
N TYR A 146 1.60 -25.00 2.36
CA TYR A 146 2.63 -23.99 2.12
C TYR A 146 3.88 -24.55 1.44
N LEU A 147 4.35 -25.73 1.83
CA LEU A 147 5.47 -26.42 1.18
C LEU A 147 5.14 -26.79 -0.27
N THR A 148 3.91 -27.23 -0.55
CA THR A 148 3.45 -27.45 -1.93
C THR A 148 3.42 -26.15 -2.72
N LEU A 149 3.05 -25.03 -2.09
CA LEU A 149 3.09 -23.69 -2.68
C LEU A 149 4.52 -23.17 -2.92
N ARG A 150 5.54 -23.88 -2.40
CA ARG A 150 6.96 -23.61 -2.68
C ARG A 150 7.50 -24.39 -3.88
N SER A 151 6.77 -25.40 -4.36
CA SER A 151 7.10 -26.11 -5.60
C SER A 151 6.90 -25.21 -6.85
N GLU A 152 7.37 -25.66 -8.02
CA GLU A 152 7.15 -24.98 -9.31
C GLU A 152 5.67 -24.68 -9.58
N ARG A 153 4.77 -25.59 -9.17
CA ARG A 153 3.33 -25.40 -9.30
C ARG A 153 2.84 -24.21 -8.46
N GLY A 154 3.42 -24.03 -7.28
CA GLY A 154 3.14 -22.89 -6.40
C GLY A 154 3.60 -21.56 -6.97
N ILE A 155 4.75 -21.52 -7.64
CA ILE A 155 5.24 -20.33 -8.35
C ILE A 155 4.24 -19.90 -9.42
N ARG A 156 3.72 -20.84 -10.22
CA ARG A 156 2.71 -20.55 -11.24
C ARG A 156 1.42 -19.97 -10.63
N ILE A 157 0.94 -20.55 -9.54
CA ILE A 157 -0.26 -20.05 -8.85
C ILE A 157 -0.06 -18.59 -8.39
N ARG A 158 1.09 -18.28 -7.78
CA ARG A 158 1.41 -16.92 -7.33
C ARG A 158 1.47 -15.93 -8.49
N ASN A 159 2.12 -16.30 -9.60
CA ASN A 159 2.20 -15.44 -10.79
C ASN A 159 0.80 -15.17 -11.38
N VAL A 160 -0.07 -16.18 -11.41
CA VAL A 160 -1.47 -16.00 -11.81
C VAL A 160 -2.20 -15.08 -10.83
N SER A 161 -2.06 -15.28 -9.53
CA SER A 161 -2.66 -14.40 -8.52
C SER A 161 -2.17 -12.96 -8.63
N ILE A 162 -0.88 -12.74 -8.87
CA ILE A 162 -0.30 -11.42 -9.15
C ILE A 162 -0.97 -10.82 -10.39
N GLY A 163 -1.02 -11.56 -11.50
CA GLY A 163 -1.71 -11.10 -12.71
C GLY A 163 -3.16 -10.70 -12.44
N CYS A 164 -3.89 -11.50 -11.66
CA CYS A 164 -5.25 -11.16 -11.23
C CYS A 164 -5.29 -9.85 -10.44
N VAL A 165 -4.37 -9.64 -9.49
CA VAL A 165 -4.30 -8.39 -8.72
C VAL A 165 -4.10 -7.18 -9.63
N TRP A 166 -3.20 -7.27 -10.62
CA TRP A 166 -3.00 -6.20 -11.59
C TRP A 166 -4.28 -5.92 -12.39
N MET A 167 -4.95 -6.97 -12.88
CA MET A 167 -6.20 -6.83 -13.64
C MET A 167 -7.33 -6.25 -12.79
N PHE A 168 -7.51 -6.71 -11.56
CA PHE A 168 -8.50 -6.15 -10.64
C PHE A 168 -8.21 -4.68 -10.32
N SER A 169 -6.94 -4.34 -10.06
CA SER A 169 -6.54 -2.95 -9.78
C SER A 169 -6.80 -2.04 -10.98
N LEU A 170 -6.54 -2.49 -12.20
CA LEU A 170 -6.87 -1.75 -13.42
C LEU A 170 -8.39 -1.66 -13.65
N GLY A 171 -9.12 -2.73 -13.35
CA GLY A 171 -10.58 -2.77 -13.43
C GLY A 171 -11.23 -1.73 -12.51
N GLU A 172 -10.82 -1.69 -11.25
CA GLU A 172 -11.31 -0.69 -10.28
C GLU A 172 -11.00 0.73 -10.72
N VAL A 173 -9.80 0.99 -11.26
CA VAL A 173 -9.45 2.31 -11.79
C VAL A 173 -10.36 2.72 -12.96
N GLY A 174 -10.73 1.79 -13.84
CA GLY A 174 -11.70 2.04 -14.90
C GLY A 174 -13.10 2.36 -14.34
N LEU A 175 -13.48 1.70 -13.25
CA LEU A 175 -14.77 1.89 -12.58
C LEU A 175 -14.86 3.21 -11.79
N LEU A 176 -13.76 3.89 -11.48
CA LEU A 176 -13.76 5.19 -10.77
C LEU A 176 -14.62 6.27 -11.43
N THR A 177 -14.85 6.15 -12.75
CA THR A 177 -15.69 7.11 -13.50
C THR A 177 -17.19 6.79 -13.42
N THR A 178 -17.55 5.64 -12.87
CA THR A 178 -18.92 5.15 -12.81
C THR A 178 -19.58 5.44 -11.45
N SER A 179 -20.91 5.53 -11.44
CA SER A 179 -21.69 5.74 -10.21
C SER A 179 -21.68 4.57 -9.24
N ILE A 180 -21.23 3.38 -9.68
CA ILE A 180 -21.16 2.15 -8.87
C ILE A 180 -19.83 1.98 -8.13
N SER A 181 -18.84 2.86 -8.37
CA SER A 181 -17.51 2.81 -7.76
C SER A 181 -17.55 2.72 -6.24
N ALA A 182 -18.30 3.60 -5.58
CA ALA A 182 -18.38 3.62 -4.11
C ALA A 182 -18.96 2.32 -3.52
N GLN A 183 -19.88 1.66 -4.24
CA GLN A 183 -20.47 0.39 -3.79
C GLN A 183 -19.46 -0.74 -3.91
N MET A 184 -18.72 -0.79 -5.02
CA MET A 184 -17.63 -1.76 -5.22
C MET A 184 -16.54 -1.57 -4.17
N ASP A 185 -16.14 -0.33 -3.89
CA ASP A 185 -15.16 -0.03 -2.83
C ASP A 185 -15.60 -0.56 -1.46
N ILE A 186 -16.86 -0.37 -1.09
CA ILE A 186 -17.38 -0.90 0.18
C ILE A 186 -17.31 -2.42 0.19
N VAL A 187 -17.72 -3.09 -0.88
CA VAL A 187 -17.70 -4.55 -0.99
C VAL A 187 -16.27 -5.09 -0.92
N VAL A 188 -15.35 -4.48 -1.67
CA VAL A 188 -13.93 -4.85 -1.70
C VAL A 188 -13.32 -4.64 -0.33
N LEU A 189 -13.41 -3.44 0.26
CA LEU A 189 -12.83 -3.13 1.56
C LEU A 189 -13.39 -4.02 2.68
N THR A 190 -14.69 -4.30 2.67
CA THR A 190 -15.33 -5.21 3.64
C THR A 190 -14.79 -6.63 3.49
N SER A 191 -14.70 -7.13 2.25
CA SER A 191 -14.16 -8.47 1.97
C SER A 191 -12.70 -8.58 2.40
N CYS A 192 -11.90 -7.55 2.12
CA CYS A 192 -10.51 -7.44 2.55
C CYS A 192 -10.39 -7.48 4.08
N LEU A 193 -11.23 -6.71 4.78
CA LEU A 193 -11.25 -6.67 6.25
C LEU A 193 -11.61 -8.03 6.85
N VAL A 194 -12.60 -8.73 6.28
CA VAL A 194 -12.98 -10.08 6.72
C VAL A 194 -11.82 -11.06 6.55
N ILE A 195 -11.17 -11.08 5.38
CA ILE A 195 -10.04 -11.96 5.10
C ILE A 195 -8.87 -11.67 6.05
N ILE A 196 -8.47 -10.40 6.20
CA ILE A 196 -7.36 -10.01 7.07
C ILE A 196 -7.68 -10.37 8.53
N SER A 197 -8.90 -10.10 8.99
CA SER A 197 -9.34 -10.45 10.34
C SER A 197 -9.30 -11.95 10.57
N PHE A 198 -9.84 -12.74 9.65
CA PHE A 198 -9.81 -14.20 9.72
C PHE A 198 -8.37 -14.75 9.76
N CYS A 199 -7.49 -14.29 8.87
CA CYS A 199 -6.10 -14.68 8.85
C CYS A 199 -5.40 -14.29 10.15
N SER A 200 -5.65 -13.08 10.66
CA SER A 200 -5.03 -12.56 11.89
C SER A 200 -5.43 -13.38 13.12
N LEU A 201 -6.73 -13.61 13.33
CA LEU A 201 -7.26 -14.34 14.46
C LEU A 201 -6.78 -15.79 14.45
N SER A 202 -6.73 -16.41 13.26
CA SER A 202 -6.27 -17.79 13.12
C SER A 202 -4.78 -17.94 13.45
N VAL A 203 -3.93 -17.06 12.91
CA VAL A 203 -2.49 -17.05 13.18
C VAL A 203 -2.23 -16.77 14.66
N LEU A 204 -2.93 -15.80 15.24
CA LEU A 204 -2.82 -15.45 16.66
C LEU A 204 -3.24 -16.63 17.55
N SER A 205 -4.35 -17.30 17.22
CA SER A 205 -4.86 -18.45 17.97
C SER A 205 -3.89 -19.61 18.00
N VAL A 206 -3.18 -19.88 16.90
CA VAL A 206 -2.16 -20.93 16.87
C VAL A 206 -0.89 -20.53 17.61
N LEU A 207 -0.49 -19.26 17.53
CA LEU A 207 0.71 -18.77 18.21
C LEU A 207 0.54 -18.64 19.72
N ILE A 208 -0.67 -18.41 20.23
CA ILE A 208 -0.98 -18.39 21.67
C ILE A 208 -0.94 -19.80 22.28
N ARG A 209 -1.21 -20.85 21.49
CA ARG A 209 -1.20 -22.22 22.03
C ARG A 209 0.21 -22.65 22.43
N PRO A 210 0.46 -22.99 23.71
CA PRO A 210 1.77 -23.47 24.14
C PRO A 210 2.10 -24.78 23.42
N GLY A 211 3.30 -24.85 22.83
CA GLY A 211 3.74 -26.04 22.11
C GLY A 211 3.82 -27.28 23.01
N PRO A 212 3.54 -28.50 22.50
CA PRO A 212 3.44 -29.73 23.29
C PRO A 212 4.73 -30.21 23.97
N GLY A 213 5.86 -29.51 23.81
CA GLY A 213 7.15 -29.80 24.48
C GLY A 213 7.61 -28.74 25.49
N ASN A 214 6.77 -27.75 25.82
CA ASN A 214 7.24 -26.53 26.50
C ASN A 214 7.29 -26.59 28.04
N GLN A 215 7.28 -27.80 28.63
CA GLN A 215 7.32 -28.03 30.09
C GLN A 215 8.72 -28.33 30.64
N GLY A 216 9.75 -28.57 29.81
CA GLY A 216 11.09 -28.96 30.27
C GLY A 216 12.19 -27.94 29.99
N GLY A 217 12.73 -27.31 31.04
CA GLY A 217 14.17 -27.08 31.18
C GLY A 217 14.80 -25.79 30.63
N ASP A 218 14.74 -25.49 29.33
CA ASP A 218 15.71 -24.54 28.74
C ASP A 218 15.06 -23.44 27.87
N ARG A 219 14.43 -22.47 28.55
CA ARG A 219 13.27 -21.71 28.02
C ARG A 219 13.56 -20.30 27.50
N LYS A 220 14.78 -19.76 27.64
CA LYS A 220 15.01 -18.30 27.47
C LYS A 220 15.34 -17.85 26.04
N SER A 221 16.08 -18.63 25.23
CA SER A 221 16.56 -18.17 23.92
C SER A 221 15.66 -18.57 22.74
N VAL A 222 15.05 -19.75 22.76
CA VAL A 222 14.17 -20.25 21.68
C VAL A 222 12.77 -19.60 21.73
N SER A 223 12.32 -19.14 22.90
CA SER A 223 11.06 -18.41 23.06
C SER A 223 11.16 -16.97 22.54
N GLN A 224 12.33 -16.33 22.64
CA GLN A 224 12.52 -14.93 22.25
C GLN A 224 12.42 -14.73 20.74
N SER A 225 12.98 -15.63 19.92
CA SER A 225 12.86 -15.53 18.45
C SER A 225 11.42 -15.74 17.99
N LYS A 226 10.71 -16.71 18.58
CA LYS A 226 9.29 -16.99 18.33
C LYS A 226 8.41 -15.80 18.75
N GLN A 227 8.67 -15.22 19.91
CA GLN A 227 7.94 -14.06 20.42
C GLN A 227 8.19 -12.81 19.58
N LYS A 228 9.43 -12.59 19.12
CA LYS A 228 9.75 -11.48 18.21
C LYS A 228 9.01 -11.63 16.88
N ALA A 229 9.02 -12.82 16.29
CA ALA A 229 8.28 -13.09 15.05
C ALA A 229 6.76 -12.91 15.24
N PHE A 230 6.22 -13.38 16.36
CA PHE A 230 4.82 -13.16 16.75
C PHE A 230 4.49 -11.66 16.81
N PHE A 231 5.27 -10.89 17.57
CA PHE A 231 5.03 -9.46 17.73
C PHE A 231 5.09 -8.72 16.39
N THR A 232 6.07 -9.01 15.54
CA THR A 232 6.16 -8.43 14.20
C THR A 232 4.94 -8.80 13.36
N ILE A 233 4.51 -10.05 13.32
CA ILE A 233 3.34 -10.48 12.54
C ILE A 233 2.06 -9.81 13.06
N SER A 234 1.85 -9.80 14.38
CA SER A 234 0.70 -9.14 15.01
C SER A 234 0.66 -7.64 14.72
N LEU A 235 1.79 -6.94 14.79
CA LEU A 235 1.88 -5.51 14.47
C LEU A 235 1.44 -5.25 13.02
N ILE A 236 1.92 -6.07 12.08
CA ILE A 236 1.57 -5.94 10.66
C ILE A 236 0.07 -6.12 10.44
N LEU A 237 -0.52 -7.12 11.10
CA LEU A 237 -1.95 -7.38 11.01
C LEU A 237 -2.77 -6.23 11.57
N VAL A 238 -2.39 -5.68 12.73
CA VAL A 238 -3.05 -4.51 13.33
C VAL A 238 -2.99 -3.30 12.40
N VAL A 239 -1.83 -3.02 11.81
CA VAL A 239 -1.66 -1.91 10.85
C VAL A 239 -2.56 -2.08 9.63
N LEU A 240 -2.64 -3.30 9.07
CA LEU A 240 -3.48 -3.59 7.91
C LEU A 240 -4.98 -3.50 8.22
N SER A 241 -5.40 -4.00 9.38
CA SER A 241 -6.78 -3.87 9.85
C SER A 241 -7.16 -2.41 10.07
N LEU A 242 -6.28 -1.63 10.70
CA LEU A 242 -6.49 -0.19 10.91
C LEU A 242 -6.65 0.54 9.58
N ARG A 243 -5.81 0.23 8.59
CA ARG A 243 -5.95 0.75 7.22
C ARG A 243 -7.33 0.41 6.65
N CYS A 244 -7.75 -0.85 6.68
CA CYS A 244 -9.03 -1.25 6.09
C CYS A 244 -10.23 -0.55 6.76
N VAL A 245 -10.26 -0.50 8.10
CA VAL A 245 -11.32 0.16 8.87
C VAL A 245 -11.39 1.66 8.57
N TRP A 246 -10.23 2.31 8.51
CA TRP A 246 -10.17 3.73 8.20
C TRP A 246 -10.74 4.03 6.81
N ASN A 247 -10.35 3.24 5.81
CA ASN A 247 -10.81 3.44 4.44
C ASN A 247 -12.29 3.15 4.26
N LEU A 248 -12.82 2.14 4.96
CA LEU A 248 -14.25 1.88 4.98
C LEU A 248 -15.03 3.05 5.60
N THR A 249 -14.52 3.61 6.71
CA THR A 249 -15.08 4.80 7.35
C THR A 249 -15.05 6.00 6.40
N TRP A 250 -13.94 6.19 5.69
CA TRP A 250 -13.80 7.24 4.69
C TRP A 250 -14.81 7.10 3.55
N THR A 251 -14.93 5.91 2.96
CA THR A 251 -15.90 5.66 1.87
C THR A 251 -17.33 5.93 2.35
N PHE A 252 -17.67 5.54 3.58
CA PHE A 252 -18.97 5.84 4.17
C PHE A 252 -19.23 7.35 4.36
N LEU A 253 -18.24 8.09 4.86
CA LEU A 253 -18.33 9.55 5.01
C LEU A 253 -18.44 10.26 3.66
N PHE A 254 -17.71 9.77 2.66
CA PHE A 254 -17.76 10.27 1.29
C PHE A 254 -19.15 10.08 0.68
N VAL A 255 -19.75 8.90 0.84
CA VAL A 255 -21.14 8.63 0.41
C VAL A 255 -22.15 9.51 1.16
N SER A 256 -21.87 9.79 2.43
CA SER A 256 -22.70 10.68 3.27
C SER A 256 -22.56 12.17 2.92
N LYS A 257 -21.75 12.52 1.90
CA LYS A 257 -21.46 13.90 1.45
C LYS A 257 -20.88 14.81 2.55
N ALA A 258 -20.25 14.21 3.56
CA ALA A 258 -19.56 14.96 4.60
C ALA A 258 -18.21 15.45 4.03
N ASN A 259 -18.14 16.72 3.64
CA ASN A 259 -16.91 17.31 3.08
C ASN A 259 -15.87 17.58 4.17
N GLN A 260 -15.15 16.54 4.59
CA GLN A 260 -14.10 16.63 5.59
C GLN A 260 -12.72 16.36 4.97
N CYS A 261 -12.18 17.34 4.26
CA CYS A 261 -10.84 17.27 3.65
C CYS A 261 -9.71 16.94 4.65
N LEU A 262 -9.91 17.27 5.93
CA LEU A 262 -8.97 16.96 7.01
C LEU A 262 -8.93 15.45 7.30
N VAL A 263 -10.09 14.78 7.30
CA VAL A 263 -10.18 13.32 7.43
C VAL A 263 -9.52 12.64 6.22
N MET A 264 -9.71 13.18 5.02
CA MET A 264 -9.03 12.69 3.81
C MET A 264 -7.51 12.73 3.95
N GLY A 265 -7.00 13.87 4.43
CA GLY A 265 -5.58 14.08 4.70
C GLY A 265 -5.05 13.07 5.71
N CYS A 266 -5.69 12.95 6.88
CA CYS A 266 -5.32 11.98 7.91
C CYS A 266 -5.29 10.54 7.39
N GLY A 267 -6.24 10.19 6.52
CA GLY A 267 -6.30 8.85 5.94
C GLY A 267 -5.09 8.49 5.13
N VAL A 268 -4.57 9.43 4.34
CA VAL A 268 -3.38 9.22 3.51
C VAL A 268 -2.17 8.88 4.39
N TRP A 269 -2.02 9.57 5.52
CA TRP A 269 -0.97 9.30 6.49
C TRP A 269 -1.06 7.92 7.14
N LEU A 270 -2.26 7.38 7.35
CA LEU A 270 -2.44 6.03 7.90
C LEU A 270 -2.03 4.91 6.93
N ASN A 271 -1.79 5.21 5.65
CA ASN A 271 -1.29 4.25 4.68
C ASN A 271 0.24 4.15 4.69
N LEU A 272 0.92 5.20 5.15
CA LEU A 272 2.38 5.25 5.22
C LEU A 272 3.00 4.05 5.96
N PRO A 273 2.49 3.63 7.14
CA PRO A 273 3.02 2.45 7.81
C PRO A 273 2.84 1.17 7.00
N THR A 274 1.76 1.04 6.23
CA THR A 274 1.49 -0.15 5.41
C THR A 274 2.51 -0.29 4.28
N SER A 275 2.78 0.80 3.56
CA SER A 275 3.79 0.84 2.49
C SER A 275 5.19 0.48 2.98
N LEU A 276 5.53 0.81 4.23
CA LEU A 276 6.85 0.53 4.81
C LEU A 276 6.99 -0.87 5.39
N VAL A 277 5.89 -1.51 5.81
CA VAL A 277 5.92 -2.79 6.52
C VAL A 277 6.59 -3.91 5.72
N LEU A 278 6.28 -4.07 4.43
CA LEU A 278 6.87 -5.13 3.62
C LEU A 278 8.33 -4.88 3.25
N PRO A 279 8.71 -3.69 2.74
CA PRO A 279 10.10 -3.32 2.52
C PRO A 279 10.98 -3.52 3.75
N VAL A 280 10.52 -3.06 4.93
CA VAL A 280 11.28 -3.21 6.18
C VAL A 280 11.41 -4.68 6.58
N LEU A 281 10.35 -5.47 6.42
CA LEU A 281 10.39 -6.89 6.74
C LEU A 281 11.35 -7.66 5.82
N PHE A 282 11.42 -7.29 4.54
CA PHE A 282 12.41 -7.83 3.60
C PHE A 282 13.83 -7.51 4.06
N LEU A 283 14.10 -6.27 4.47
CA LEU A 283 15.42 -5.85 4.95
C LEU A 283 15.82 -6.47 6.28
N GLN A 284 14.86 -6.69 7.19
CA GLN A 284 15.12 -7.43 8.42
C GLN A 284 15.49 -8.88 8.14
N ARG A 285 14.84 -9.51 7.14
CA ARG A 285 15.12 -10.89 6.75
C ARG A 285 16.43 -11.05 5.99
N SER A 286 16.88 -10.02 5.26
CA SER A 286 18.18 -10.05 4.55
C SER A 286 19.39 -9.93 5.48
N GLY A 287 19.19 -9.81 6.80
CA GLY A 287 20.26 -9.87 7.81
C GLY A 287 20.91 -8.53 8.16
N ILE A 288 20.38 -7.40 7.66
CA ILE A 288 20.96 -6.06 7.87
C ILE A 288 20.62 -5.48 9.26
N SER A 289 19.91 -6.22 10.12
CA SER A 289 19.90 -5.94 11.58
C SER A 289 21.22 -6.31 12.28
N GLY A 290 22.32 -6.37 11.52
CA GLY A 290 23.70 -6.50 11.98
C GLY A 290 24.56 -5.28 11.67
N PHE A 291 23.99 -4.08 11.47
CA PHE A 291 24.75 -2.82 11.34
C PHE A 291 25.34 -2.34 12.68
N GLY A 292 25.78 -3.29 13.51
CA GLY A 292 26.34 -3.10 14.86
C GLY A 292 27.11 -4.32 15.38
N LYS A 293 27.60 -5.20 14.48
CA LYS A 293 28.64 -6.18 14.83
C LYS A 293 29.85 -5.99 13.92
N THR A 294 30.43 -4.80 13.98
CA THR A 294 31.85 -4.60 13.66
C THR A 294 32.68 -4.98 14.88
N THR A 295 33.54 -5.98 14.67
CA THR A 295 34.85 -6.18 15.32
C THR A 295 34.93 -6.20 16.85
N LYS A 296 35.10 -7.41 17.40
CA LYS A 296 36.30 -7.82 18.13
C LYS A 296 36.40 -9.35 18.18
#